data_AF-A0A953AL92-F1
#
_entry.id   AF-A0A953AL92-F1
#
_cell.length_a   1.000
_cell.length_b   1.000
_cell.length_c   1.000
_cell.angle_alpha   90.00
_cell.angle_beta   90.00
_cell.angle_gamma   90.00
#
_symmetry.space_group_name_H-M   'P 1'
#
loop_
_entity.id
_entity.type
_entity.pdbx_description
1 polymer ?
#
loop_
_entity_poly.entity_id
_entity_poly.type
_entity_poly.pdbx_seq_one_letter_code
_entity_poly.pdbx_strand_id
1 'polypeptide(L)'
;MRSVDPDNERLPGPHISNGHMAFSQGNSLGPFLLAAMEPSDSSPTPLANPGQRRTGRRLLWVVVALVLLLVLLGGSACYLLYGLRSAPEKSLEAFCSALRQHDPHSAYQYLDPALQGQTSLLVFAGLLGRTERCSYEAVSRQGTLATARLRLTVAGQTRLQQVKLSERGGTWLIIEDQALTTLPRSLSSFCTMLGAGDAEAAYGGLTPLLQSHVARGVFRLLVDGVTACSARLETVEPTQATALVWVRYRNETQPEQNTALLVPAASNWLIDALSSLSTPTRSLLSFCRALQQGDYATAYA
;
A
#
# COMPACT_ATOMS: atom_id res chain seq x y z
N MET A 1 24.93 -58.87 18.49
CA MET A 1 23.55 -58.78 19.00
C MET A 1 23.60 -58.11 20.37
N ARG A 2 23.26 -56.82 20.45
CA ARG A 2 23.09 -56.10 21.72
C ARG A 2 21.69 -55.49 21.67
N SER A 3 20.86 -55.93 22.61
CA SER A 3 19.49 -55.49 22.85
C SER A 3 19.53 -54.07 23.41
N VAL A 4 18.73 -53.17 22.84
CA VAL A 4 18.52 -51.82 23.35
C VAL A 4 17.06 -51.73 23.76
N ASP A 5 16.85 -51.55 25.07
CA ASP A 5 15.56 -51.25 25.69
C ASP A 5 15.08 -49.84 25.32
N PRO A 6 13.79 -49.62 25.02
CA PRO A 6 13.21 -48.30 24.82
C PRO A 6 12.23 -47.99 25.94
N ASP A 7 12.67 -47.30 27.00
CA ASP A 7 11.76 -46.65 27.95
C ASP A 7 12.46 -45.46 28.61
N ASN A 8 12.13 -44.24 28.17
CA ASN A 8 11.93 -43.13 29.09
C ASN A 8 11.11 -42.01 28.44
N GLU A 9 9.80 -42.17 28.53
CA GLU A 9 8.83 -41.09 28.38
C GLU A 9 8.94 -40.10 29.54
N ARG A 10 8.94 -38.79 29.21
CA ARG A 10 8.10 -37.72 29.80
C ARG A 10 8.79 -36.37 29.65
N LEU A 11 8.46 -35.67 28.58
CA LEU A 11 8.65 -34.22 28.47
C LEU A 11 7.44 -33.51 29.11
N PRO A 12 7.66 -32.43 29.89
CA PRO A 12 6.59 -31.66 30.51
C PRO A 12 5.79 -30.90 29.46
N GLY A 13 4.45 -30.96 29.58
CA GLY A 13 3.52 -30.31 28.67
C GLY A 13 3.60 -28.78 28.70
N PRO A 14 3.22 -28.10 27.60
CA PRO A 14 3.19 -26.65 27.55
C PRO A 14 2.01 -26.12 28.37
N HIS A 15 2.30 -25.23 29.33
CA HIS A 15 1.30 -24.42 30.00
C HIS A 15 0.63 -23.48 28.99
N ILE A 16 -0.66 -23.70 28.75
CA ILE A 16 -1.54 -22.75 28.04
C ILE A 16 -1.82 -21.59 29.00
N SER A 17 -1.15 -20.47 28.79
CA SER A 17 -1.47 -19.20 29.45
C SER A 17 -2.58 -18.49 28.66
N ASN A 18 -3.82 -18.62 29.14
CA ASN A 18 -4.97 -17.86 28.66
C ASN A 18 -4.86 -16.41 29.15
N GLY A 19 -4.17 -15.57 28.39
CA GLY A 19 -4.19 -14.12 28.56
C GLY A 19 -5.47 -13.52 28.01
N HIS A 20 -6.52 -13.42 28.84
CA HIS A 20 -7.65 -12.53 28.60
C HIS A 20 -7.17 -11.08 28.64
N MET A 21 -7.00 -10.43 27.48
CA MET A 21 -6.92 -8.98 27.41
C MET A 21 -8.34 -8.40 27.44
N ALA A 22 -8.77 -8.05 28.66
CA ALA A 22 -9.91 -7.17 28.86
C ALA A 22 -9.52 -5.77 28.36
N PHE A 23 -10.11 -5.33 27.25
CA PHE A 23 -10.06 -3.93 26.84
C PHE A 23 -10.90 -3.11 27.83
N SER A 24 -10.21 -2.44 28.74
CA SER A 24 -10.76 -1.39 29.58
C SER A 24 -11.20 -0.22 28.70
N GLN A 25 -12.51 0.00 28.64
CA GLN A 25 -13.11 1.26 28.18
C GLN A 25 -12.78 2.35 29.20
N GLY A 26 -11.73 3.11 28.93
CA GLY A 26 -11.44 4.36 29.62
C GLY A 26 -12.30 5.49 29.06
N ASN A 27 -13.51 5.65 29.59
CA ASN A 27 -14.26 6.90 29.51
C ASN A 27 -13.48 8.00 30.24
N SER A 28 -13.04 9.03 29.52
CA SER A 28 -12.58 10.30 30.12
C SER A 28 -13.36 11.45 29.49
N LEU A 29 -14.54 11.70 30.06
CA LEU A 29 -15.26 12.96 29.98
C LEU A 29 -14.61 13.93 30.98
N GLY A 30 -13.80 14.84 30.47
CA GLY A 30 -13.31 16.00 31.23
C GLY A 30 -14.01 17.26 30.72
N PRO A 31 -14.82 17.96 31.55
CA PRO A 31 -15.32 19.28 31.24
C PRO A 31 -14.28 20.31 31.70
N PHE A 32 -13.63 21.01 30.77
CA PHE A 32 -12.86 22.19 31.13
C PHE A 32 -13.75 23.43 31.04
N LEU A 33 -14.01 23.94 32.23
CA LEU A 33 -14.78 25.12 32.57
C LEU A 33 -14.14 26.41 32.05
N LEU A 34 -15.04 27.36 31.77
CA LEU A 34 -14.82 28.80 31.72
C LEU A 34 -13.82 29.31 32.77
N ALA A 35 -12.90 30.18 32.33
CA ALA A 35 -12.37 31.25 33.16
C ALA A 35 -12.37 32.55 32.35
N ALA A 36 -13.31 33.43 32.70
CA ALA A 36 -13.25 34.85 32.41
C ALA A 36 -12.20 35.49 33.33
N MET A 37 -11.39 36.42 32.81
CA MET A 37 -10.77 37.46 33.63
C MET A 37 -10.67 38.73 32.78
N GLU A 38 -11.33 39.75 33.32
CA GLU A 38 -11.49 41.12 32.84
C GLU A 38 -10.28 41.98 33.33
N PRO A 39 -10.36 43.31 33.43
CA PRO A 39 -9.65 44.29 32.60
C PRO A 39 -8.51 45.02 33.35
N SER A 40 -8.04 46.10 32.70
CA SER A 40 -7.41 47.30 33.30
C SER A 40 -5.88 47.37 33.20
N ASP A 41 -5.38 48.29 32.37
CA ASP A 41 -4.59 49.37 32.95
C ASP A 41 -4.63 50.66 32.13
N SER A 42 -4.85 51.73 32.87
CA SER A 42 -5.01 53.11 32.43
C SER A 42 -3.71 53.87 32.64
N SER A 43 -3.37 54.77 31.70
CA SER A 43 -2.42 55.86 31.97
C SER A 43 -2.86 57.14 31.24
N PRO A 44 -2.83 58.30 31.92
CA PRO A 44 -3.39 59.55 31.42
C PRO A 44 -2.34 60.52 30.85
N THR A 45 -2.87 61.60 30.25
CA THR A 45 -2.29 62.93 29.91
C THR A 45 -1.47 63.07 28.61
N PRO A 46 -1.40 64.27 27.96
CA PRO A 46 -2.01 65.58 28.27
C PRO A 46 -2.81 66.26 27.11
N LEU A 47 -3.52 67.34 27.47
CA LEU A 47 -4.22 68.30 26.61
C LEU A 47 -3.30 69.00 25.59
N ALA A 48 -3.78 69.15 24.35
CA ALA A 48 -3.34 70.22 23.44
C ALA A 48 -4.46 70.65 22.45
N ASN A 49 -4.97 71.86 22.73
CA ASN A 49 -5.51 72.94 21.89
C ASN A 49 -6.24 72.68 20.53
N PRO A 50 -7.30 73.45 20.20
CA PRO A 50 -8.12 73.29 19.01
C PRO A 50 -7.52 74.04 17.80
N GLY A 51 -7.18 73.28 16.75
CA GLY A 51 -6.69 73.77 15.47
C GLY A 51 -7.73 73.62 14.36
N GLN A 52 -8.16 74.77 13.87
CA GLN A 52 -9.26 75.04 12.95
C GLN A 52 -9.08 74.44 11.53
N ARG A 53 -10.19 73.89 11.00
CA ARG A 53 -10.61 73.82 9.58
C ARG A 53 -9.58 73.37 8.52
N ARG A 54 -9.65 72.09 8.11
CA ARG A 54 -9.56 71.64 6.70
C ARG A 54 -10.38 70.36 6.48
N THR A 55 -11.69 70.51 6.38
CA THR A 55 -12.71 69.44 6.32
C THR A 55 -12.81 68.69 4.97
N GLY A 56 -11.88 68.91 4.01
CA GLY A 56 -11.90 68.24 2.70
C GLY A 56 -11.03 66.99 2.58
N ARG A 57 -9.98 66.83 3.41
CA ARG A 57 -9.03 65.70 3.28
C ARG A 57 -9.39 64.49 4.15
N ARG A 58 -10.05 64.68 5.28
CA ARG A 58 -10.41 63.58 6.20
C ARG A 58 -11.42 62.62 5.58
N LEU A 59 -12.39 63.14 4.81
CA LEU A 59 -13.37 62.31 4.09
C LEU A 59 -12.69 61.41 3.04
N LEU A 60 -11.67 61.94 2.35
CA LEU A 60 -10.93 61.21 1.33
C LEU A 60 -10.15 60.02 1.92
N TRP A 61 -9.52 60.19 3.08
CA TRP A 61 -8.84 59.09 3.78
C TRP A 61 -9.80 58.00 4.26
N VAL A 62 -11.01 58.36 4.69
CA VAL A 62 -12.04 57.38 5.09
C VAL A 62 -12.50 56.56 3.88
N VAL A 63 -12.72 57.19 2.72
CA VAL A 63 -13.10 56.47 1.50
C VAL A 63 -11.98 55.55 1.02
N VAL A 64 -10.73 56.01 1.04
CA VAL A 64 -9.57 55.17 0.67
C VAL A 64 -9.42 53.98 1.61
N ALA A 65 -9.55 54.17 2.91
CA ALA A 65 -9.49 53.08 3.89
C ALA A 65 -10.63 52.07 3.68
N LEU A 66 -11.85 52.54 3.40
CA LEU A 66 -13.01 51.69 3.13
C LEU A 66 -12.83 50.86 1.85
N VAL A 67 -12.34 51.47 0.77
CA VAL A 67 -12.06 50.77 -0.50
C VAL A 67 -10.94 49.75 -0.32
N LEU A 68 -9.87 50.09 0.40
CA LEU A 68 -8.78 49.15 0.69
C LEU A 68 -9.27 47.95 1.51
N LEU A 69 -10.13 48.20 2.50
CA LEU A 69 -10.74 47.14 3.30
C LEU A 69 -11.64 46.22 2.44
N LEU A 70 -12.43 46.80 1.54
CA LEU A 70 -13.28 46.05 0.60
C LEU A 70 -12.46 45.22 -0.39
N VAL A 71 -11.33 45.75 -0.88
CA VAL A 71 -10.41 45.02 -1.76
C VAL A 71 -9.68 43.91 -1.00
N LEU A 72 -9.29 44.12 0.26
CA LEU A 72 -8.70 43.08 1.10
C LEU A 72 -9.70 41.96 1.41
N LEU A 73 -10.93 42.31 1.79
CA LEU A 73 -11.98 41.34 2.09
C LEU A 73 -12.42 40.58 0.83
N GLY A 74 -12.75 41.28 -0.26
CA GLY A 74 -13.15 40.66 -1.53
C GLY A 74 -12.02 39.91 -2.22
N GLY A 75 -10.80 40.46 -2.18
CA GLY A 75 -9.59 39.84 -2.72
C GLY A 75 -9.20 38.57 -1.97
N SER A 76 -9.29 38.56 -0.63
CA SER A 76 -9.00 37.36 0.16
C SER A 76 -10.01 36.24 -0.08
N ALA A 77 -11.31 36.55 -0.19
CA ALA A 77 -12.33 35.55 -0.47
C ALA A 77 -12.14 34.91 -1.86
N CYS A 78 -11.85 35.71 -2.89
CA CYS A 78 -11.52 35.19 -4.23
C CYS A 78 -10.19 34.42 -4.24
N TYR A 79 -9.17 34.87 -3.52
CA TYR A 79 -7.88 34.18 -3.42
C TYR A 79 -8.02 32.83 -2.67
N LEU A 80 -8.86 32.76 -1.65
CA LEU A 80 -9.16 31.51 -0.95
C LEU A 80 -10.00 30.58 -1.82
N LEU A 81 -10.98 31.10 -2.56
CA LEU A 81 -11.84 30.27 -3.43
C LEU A 81 -11.12 29.75 -4.68
N TYR A 82 -10.23 30.54 -5.29
CA TYR A 82 -9.53 30.16 -6.53
C TYR A 82 -8.08 29.74 -6.33
N GLY A 83 -7.40 30.25 -5.31
CA GLY A 83 -5.99 29.95 -5.03
C GLY A 83 -5.74 28.70 -4.18
N LEU A 84 -6.77 28.22 -3.45
CA LEU A 84 -6.65 26.99 -2.65
C LEU A 84 -6.94 25.71 -3.42
N ARG A 85 -7.42 25.79 -4.67
CA ARG A 85 -7.54 24.58 -5.49
C ARG A 85 -6.12 24.07 -5.73
N SER A 86 -5.76 23.01 -5.02
CA SER A 86 -4.46 22.39 -5.18
C SER A 86 -4.32 22.01 -6.66
N ALA A 87 -3.18 22.33 -7.25
CA ALA A 87 -2.86 21.88 -8.59
C ALA A 87 -2.30 20.44 -8.47
N PRO A 88 -2.49 19.56 -9.48
CA PRO A 88 -1.94 18.21 -9.42
C PRO A 88 -0.41 18.22 -9.18
N GLU A 89 0.29 19.25 -9.67
CA GLU A 89 1.70 19.51 -9.44
C GLU A 89 2.05 19.64 -7.95
N LYS A 90 1.21 20.33 -7.16
CA LYS A 90 1.44 20.48 -5.71
C LYS A 90 1.30 19.15 -4.98
N SER A 91 0.30 18.33 -5.33
CA SER A 91 0.15 16.99 -4.74
C SER A 91 1.30 16.06 -5.13
N LEU A 92 1.74 16.09 -6.39
CA LEU A 92 2.89 15.30 -6.86
C LEU A 92 4.20 15.74 -6.21
N GLU A 93 4.39 17.05 -6.03
CA GLU A 93 5.54 17.60 -5.32
C GLU A 93 5.57 17.16 -3.85
N ALA A 94 4.43 17.24 -3.16
CA ALA A 94 4.33 16.80 -1.78
C ALA A 94 4.52 15.29 -1.62
N PHE A 95 3.95 14.48 -2.53
CA PHE A 95 4.18 13.04 -2.62
C PHE A 95 5.68 12.73 -2.81
N CYS A 96 6.32 13.35 -3.79
CA CYS A 96 7.75 13.17 -4.03
C CYS A 96 8.62 13.67 -2.86
N SER A 97 8.22 14.75 -2.20
CA SER A 97 8.90 15.25 -1.01
C SER A 97 8.88 14.23 0.12
N ALA A 98 7.71 13.66 0.42
CA ALA A 98 7.55 12.62 1.43
C ALA A 98 8.39 11.36 1.10
N LEU A 99 8.39 10.91 -0.17
CA LEU A 99 9.23 9.79 -0.60
C LEU A 99 10.74 10.06 -0.42
N ARG A 100 11.21 11.26 -0.79
CA ARG A 100 12.62 11.66 -0.60
C ARG A 100 13.02 11.80 0.88
N GLN A 101 12.05 12.07 1.75
CA GLN A 101 12.24 12.12 3.20
C GLN A 101 12.17 10.73 3.86
N HIS A 102 12.04 9.66 3.06
CA HIS A 102 11.83 8.29 3.54
C HIS A 102 10.61 8.17 4.47
N ASP A 103 9.57 8.97 4.22
CA ASP A 103 8.29 8.91 4.93
C ASP A 103 7.21 8.29 4.03
N PRO A 104 7.16 6.94 3.93
CA PRO A 104 6.17 6.27 3.12
C PRO A 104 4.75 6.47 3.67
N HIS A 105 4.56 6.74 4.97
CA HIS A 105 3.23 6.96 5.53
C HIS A 105 2.62 8.27 5.00
N SER A 106 3.38 9.36 5.03
CA SER A 106 2.91 10.64 4.48
C SER A 106 2.72 10.56 2.96
N ALA A 107 3.61 9.88 2.24
CA ALA A 107 3.44 9.67 0.80
C ALA A 107 2.18 8.84 0.48
N TYR A 108 1.88 7.81 1.27
CA TYR A 108 0.72 6.95 1.09
C TYR A 108 -0.62 7.69 1.21
N GLN A 109 -0.67 8.78 1.98
CA GLN A 109 -1.87 9.63 2.13
C GLN A 109 -2.25 10.36 0.82
N TYR A 110 -1.34 10.49 -0.14
CA TYR A 110 -1.64 11.06 -1.46
C TYR A 110 -2.23 10.02 -2.43
N LEU A 111 -2.39 8.77 -2.03
CA LEU A 111 -3.13 7.78 -2.80
C LEU A 111 -4.63 7.90 -2.54
N ASP A 112 -5.43 7.63 -3.56
CA ASP A 112 -6.87 7.51 -3.40
C ASP A 112 -7.22 6.31 -2.50
N PRO A 113 -8.24 6.41 -1.62
CA PRO A 113 -8.70 5.29 -0.80
C PRO A 113 -8.95 3.98 -1.57
N ALA A 114 -9.42 4.05 -2.82
CA ALA A 114 -9.61 2.85 -3.64
C ALA A 114 -8.28 2.19 -4.01
N LEU A 115 -7.24 2.97 -4.29
CA LEU A 115 -5.90 2.48 -4.55
C LEU A 115 -5.22 1.97 -3.25
N GLN A 116 -5.43 2.67 -2.13
CA GLN A 116 -5.00 2.20 -0.80
C GLN A 116 -5.66 0.86 -0.40
N GLY A 117 -6.89 0.61 -0.86
CA GLY A 117 -7.56 -0.68 -0.67
C GLY A 117 -6.96 -1.82 -1.51
N GLN A 118 -6.34 -1.50 -2.65
CA GLN A 118 -5.71 -2.47 -3.54
C GLN A 118 -4.23 -2.72 -3.23
N THR A 119 -3.55 -1.69 -2.72
CA THR A 119 -2.12 -1.73 -2.41
C THR A 119 -1.96 -1.46 -0.92
N SER A 120 -1.56 -2.47 -0.15
CA SER A 120 -1.28 -2.28 1.27
C SER A 120 -0.08 -1.34 1.48
N LEU A 121 -0.03 -0.70 2.64
CA LEU A 121 1.12 0.12 3.05
C LEU A 121 2.43 -0.68 2.99
N LEU A 122 2.41 -1.98 3.29
CA LEU A 122 3.58 -2.87 3.16
C LEU A 122 4.11 -2.86 1.72
N VAL A 123 3.24 -3.05 0.73
CA VAL A 123 3.61 -3.05 -0.69
C VAL A 123 4.14 -1.67 -1.10
N PHE A 124 3.43 -0.62 -0.69
CA PHE A 124 3.84 0.75 -0.98
C PHE A 124 5.22 1.08 -0.41
N ALA A 125 5.44 0.81 0.89
CA ALA A 125 6.70 1.07 1.57
C ALA A 125 7.84 0.19 1.01
N GLY A 126 7.55 -1.06 0.67
CA GLY A 126 8.54 -1.97 0.09
C GLY A 126 9.02 -1.55 -1.31
N LEU A 127 8.10 -1.07 -2.15
CA LEU A 127 8.43 -0.64 -3.52
C LEU A 127 8.99 0.78 -3.58
N LEU A 128 8.45 1.71 -2.78
CA LEU A 128 8.72 3.14 -2.91
C LEU A 128 9.37 3.78 -1.67
N GLY A 129 9.36 3.14 -0.50
CA GLY A 129 9.88 3.73 0.74
C GLY A 129 11.39 4.01 0.72
N ARG A 130 12.14 3.33 -0.15
CA ARG A 130 13.59 3.53 -0.36
C ARG A 130 13.89 4.41 -1.59
N THR A 131 12.97 5.28 -1.98
CA THR A 131 13.18 6.20 -3.10
C THR A 131 14.26 7.22 -2.78
N GLU A 132 15.35 7.21 -3.54
CA GLU A 132 16.47 8.16 -3.42
C GLU A 132 16.15 9.49 -4.12
N ARG A 133 15.49 9.41 -5.29
CA ARG A 133 15.08 10.58 -6.07
C ARG A 133 13.66 10.39 -6.57
N CYS A 134 12.86 11.43 -6.43
CA CYS A 134 11.52 11.51 -7.01
C CYS A 134 11.37 12.85 -7.70
N SER A 135 10.97 12.80 -8.97
CA SER A 135 10.48 13.95 -9.73
C SER A 135 9.30 13.53 -10.60
N TYR A 136 8.60 14.51 -11.17
CA TYR A 136 7.49 14.27 -12.09
C TYR A 136 7.65 15.12 -13.34
N GLU A 137 7.09 14.63 -14.45
CA GLU A 137 7.10 15.31 -15.74
C GLU A 137 5.80 15.01 -16.52
N ALA A 138 5.59 15.74 -17.61
CA ALA A 138 4.47 15.54 -18.54
C ALA A 138 3.08 15.55 -17.87
N VAL A 139 2.83 16.51 -16.98
CA VAL A 139 1.52 16.68 -16.34
C VAL A 139 0.52 17.18 -17.39
N SER A 140 -0.53 16.41 -17.63
CA SER A 140 -1.64 16.76 -18.51
C SER A 140 -2.94 16.70 -17.71
N ARG A 141 -3.69 17.80 -17.68
CA ARG A 141 -4.94 17.93 -16.93
C ARG A 141 -6.13 17.95 -17.87
N GLN A 142 -7.15 17.15 -17.56
CA GLN A 142 -8.43 17.12 -18.25
C GLN A 142 -9.56 17.14 -17.21
N GLY A 143 -10.06 18.34 -16.90
CA GLY A 143 -11.09 18.54 -15.88
C GLY A 143 -10.60 18.19 -14.48
N THR A 144 -11.28 17.22 -13.84
CA THR A 144 -10.96 16.66 -12.52
C THR A 144 -10.00 15.47 -12.59
N LEU A 145 -9.49 15.14 -13.77
CA LEU A 145 -8.48 14.10 -13.98
C LEU A 145 -7.17 14.72 -14.45
N ALA A 146 -6.07 14.09 -14.08
CA ALA A 146 -4.75 14.43 -14.57
C ALA A 146 -3.92 13.17 -14.78
N THR A 147 -2.98 13.22 -15.71
CA THR A 147 -1.98 12.18 -15.93
C THR A 147 -0.60 12.78 -15.80
N ALA A 148 0.32 12.07 -15.16
CA ALA A 148 1.71 12.49 -15.04
C ALA A 148 2.64 11.29 -15.18
N ARG A 149 3.94 11.54 -15.42
CA ARG A 149 4.99 10.54 -15.33
C ARG A 149 5.85 10.81 -14.11
N LEU A 150 5.92 9.85 -13.20
CA LEU A 150 6.84 9.87 -12.09
C LEU A 150 8.18 9.28 -12.53
N ARG A 151 9.26 9.95 -12.17
CA ARG A 151 10.64 9.48 -12.32
C ARG A 151 11.19 9.18 -10.94
N LEU A 152 11.36 7.89 -10.65
CA LEU A 152 11.74 7.38 -9.35
C LEU A 152 13.11 6.71 -9.47
N THR A 153 14.05 7.05 -8.61
CA THR A 153 15.33 6.32 -8.47
C THR A 153 15.29 5.54 -7.16
N VAL A 154 15.40 4.22 -7.25
CA VAL A 154 15.39 3.30 -6.11
C VAL A 154 16.55 2.33 -6.28
N ALA A 155 17.43 2.25 -5.27
CA ALA A 155 18.64 1.42 -5.33
C ALA A 155 19.49 1.71 -6.58
N GLY A 156 19.69 2.99 -6.90
CA GLY A 156 20.38 3.46 -8.11
C GLY A 156 19.67 3.21 -9.44
N GLN A 157 18.55 2.49 -9.47
CA GLN A 157 17.78 2.21 -10.70
C GLN A 157 16.71 3.27 -10.90
N THR A 158 16.74 3.95 -12.05
CA THR A 158 15.71 4.95 -12.40
C THR A 158 14.59 4.32 -13.20
N ARG A 159 13.36 4.46 -12.72
CA ARG A 159 12.13 3.99 -13.36
C ARG A 159 11.24 5.17 -13.70
N LEU A 160 10.63 5.12 -14.89
CA LEU A 160 9.54 6.02 -15.27
C LEU A 160 8.24 5.25 -15.17
N GLN A 161 7.28 5.76 -14.40
CA GLN A 161 5.95 5.18 -14.29
C GLN A 161 4.87 6.22 -14.51
N GLN A 162 3.83 5.85 -15.24
CA GLN A 162 2.69 6.72 -15.47
C GLN A 162 1.72 6.59 -14.30
N VAL A 163 1.25 7.74 -13.80
CA VAL A 163 0.23 7.82 -12.76
C VAL A 163 -0.96 8.62 -13.25
N LYS A 164 -2.14 8.26 -12.76
CA LYS A 164 -3.35 9.06 -12.93
C LYS A 164 -3.76 9.65 -11.59
N LEU A 165 -4.21 10.89 -11.62
CA LEU A 165 -4.70 11.62 -10.46
C LEU A 165 -6.16 12.02 -10.68
N SER A 166 -6.91 12.11 -9.59
CA SER A 166 -8.24 12.71 -9.58
C SER A 166 -8.38 13.76 -8.48
N GLU A 167 -9.15 14.80 -8.75
CA GLU A 167 -9.50 15.84 -7.77
C GLU A 167 -10.69 15.35 -6.92
N ARG A 168 -10.49 15.20 -5.61
CA ARG A 168 -11.54 14.88 -4.64
C ARG A 168 -11.49 15.88 -3.49
N GLY A 169 -12.58 16.64 -3.31
CA GLY A 169 -12.69 17.63 -2.23
C GLY A 169 -11.65 18.76 -2.30
N GLY A 170 -11.19 19.12 -3.51
CA GLY A 170 -10.16 20.16 -3.71
C GLY A 170 -8.71 19.68 -3.54
N THR A 171 -8.50 18.38 -3.29
CA THR A 171 -7.19 17.72 -3.21
C THR A 171 -7.00 16.76 -4.37
N TRP A 172 -5.82 16.76 -5.00
CA TRP A 172 -5.46 15.75 -6.01
C TRP A 172 -4.86 14.52 -5.35
N LEU A 173 -5.42 13.35 -5.66
CA LEU A 173 -4.98 12.04 -5.18
C LEU A 173 -4.61 11.14 -6.36
N ILE A 174 -3.59 10.31 -6.18
CA ILE A 174 -3.17 9.29 -7.16
C ILE A 174 -4.20 8.16 -7.12
N ILE A 175 -4.96 8.00 -8.21
CA ILE A 175 -5.98 6.96 -8.35
C ILE A 175 -5.47 5.70 -9.05
N GLU A 176 -4.40 5.81 -9.82
CA GLU A 176 -3.82 4.69 -10.56
C GLU A 176 -2.30 4.81 -10.61
N ASP A 177 -1.63 3.75 -10.21
CA ASP A 177 -0.19 3.56 -10.33
C ASP A 177 0.06 2.09 -10.71
N GLN A 178 0.67 1.88 -11.88
CA GLN A 178 0.92 0.53 -12.39
C GLN A 178 1.92 -0.23 -11.53
N ALA A 179 2.96 0.43 -11.01
CA ALA A 179 3.98 -0.23 -10.20
C ALA A 179 3.40 -0.77 -8.88
N LEU A 180 2.47 -0.02 -8.27
CA LEU A 180 1.84 -0.38 -7.00
C LEU A 180 0.78 -1.49 -7.12
N THR A 181 0.17 -1.65 -8.29
CA THR A 181 -0.93 -2.62 -8.51
C THR A 181 -0.46 -3.91 -9.19
N THR A 182 0.66 -3.90 -9.89
CA THR A 182 1.17 -5.07 -10.63
C THR A 182 1.52 -6.26 -9.73
N LEU A 183 2.17 -6.04 -8.58
CA LEU A 183 2.54 -7.12 -7.67
C LEU A 183 1.30 -7.83 -7.07
N PRO A 184 0.36 -7.13 -6.38
CA PRO A 184 -0.86 -7.77 -5.87
C PRO A 184 -1.69 -8.43 -6.98
N ARG A 185 -1.79 -7.79 -8.16
CA ARG A 185 -2.54 -8.33 -9.30
C ARG A 185 -1.91 -9.61 -9.86
N SER A 186 -0.59 -9.68 -9.96
CA SER A 186 0.10 -10.88 -10.47
C SER A 186 -0.13 -12.08 -9.54
N LEU A 187 -0.02 -11.86 -8.23
CA LEU A 187 -0.25 -12.90 -7.22
C LEU A 187 -1.73 -13.35 -7.16
N SER A 188 -2.67 -12.40 -7.24
CA SER A 188 -4.11 -12.69 -7.31
C SER A 188 -4.48 -13.43 -8.60
N SER A 189 -3.90 -13.05 -9.73
CA SER A 189 -4.07 -13.74 -11.02
C SER A 189 -3.58 -15.18 -10.94
N PHE A 190 -2.37 -15.40 -10.40
CA PHE A 190 -1.82 -16.74 -10.19
C PHE A 190 -2.76 -17.62 -9.36
N CYS A 191 -3.22 -17.12 -8.20
CA CYS A 191 -4.17 -17.88 -7.37
C CYS A 191 -5.52 -18.13 -8.06
N THR A 192 -6.01 -17.17 -8.86
CA THR A 192 -7.27 -17.33 -9.58
C THR A 192 -7.16 -18.44 -10.63
N MET A 193 -6.04 -18.49 -11.38
CA MET A 193 -5.76 -19.55 -12.35
C MET A 193 -5.66 -20.91 -11.68
N LEU A 194 -4.96 -21.01 -10.54
CA LEU A 194 -4.90 -22.24 -9.75
C LEU A 194 -6.28 -22.69 -9.23
N GLY A 195 -7.07 -21.78 -8.67
CA GLY A 195 -8.42 -22.09 -8.18
C GLY A 195 -9.40 -22.49 -9.30
N ALA A 196 -9.18 -22.00 -10.52
CA ALA A 196 -9.94 -22.39 -11.71
C ALA A 196 -9.47 -23.71 -12.33
N GLY A 197 -8.38 -24.32 -11.84
CA GLY A 197 -7.77 -25.51 -12.43
C GLY A 197 -7.01 -25.24 -13.74
N ASP A 198 -6.72 -23.98 -14.06
CA ASP A 198 -5.95 -23.59 -15.25
C ASP A 198 -4.44 -23.64 -14.95
N ALA A 199 -3.92 -24.87 -14.89
CA ALA A 199 -2.52 -25.13 -14.59
C ALA A 199 -1.58 -24.54 -15.66
N GLU A 200 -1.99 -24.50 -16.93
CA GLU A 200 -1.15 -23.99 -18.02
C GLU A 200 -0.97 -22.47 -17.92
N ALA A 201 -2.05 -21.74 -17.66
CA ALA A 201 -1.97 -20.29 -17.47
C ALA A 201 -1.21 -19.95 -16.17
N ALA A 202 -1.43 -20.69 -15.08
CA ALA A 202 -0.67 -20.53 -13.84
C ALA A 202 0.84 -20.79 -14.04
N TYR A 203 1.20 -21.81 -14.83
CA TYR A 203 2.60 -22.10 -15.18
C TYR A 203 3.26 -20.94 -15.94
N GLY A 204 2.49 -20.21 -16.76
CA GLY A 204 2.93 -18.97 -17.40
C GLY A 204 3.27 -17.83 -16.44
N GLY A 205 2.81 -17.90 -15.18
CA GLY A 205 3.16 -16.97 -14.10
C GLY A 205 4.47 -17.27 -13.38
N LEU A 206 5.18 -18.34 -13.77
CA LEU A 206 6.48 -18.71 -13.20
C LEU A 206 7.64 -18.06 -13.97
N THR A 207 8.80 -17.89 -13.33
CA THR A 207 10.02 -17.44 -14.03
C THR A 207 10.55 -18.52 -14.98
N PRO A 208 11.27 -18.15 -16.07
CA PRO A 208 11.93 -19.13 -16.94
C PRO A 208 12.89 -20.05 -16.19
N LEU A 209 13.52 -19.56 -15.12
CA LEU A 209 14.39 -20.36 -14.27
C LEU A 209 13.58 -21.47 -13.59
N LEU A 210 12.49 -21.12 -12.90
CA LEU A 210 11.62 -22.11 -12.26
C LEU A 210 10.99 -23.08 -13.28
N GLN A 211 10.58 -22.58 -14.43
CA GLN A 211 10.06 -23.41 -15.53
C GLN A 211 11.08 -24.40 -16.10
N SER A 212 12.38 -24.10 -16.00
CA SER A 212 13.43 -25.04 -16.40
C SER A 212 13.68 -26.12 -15.36
N HIS A 213 13.37 -25.85 -14.08
CA HIS A 213 13.50 -26.80 -12.98
C HIS A 213 12.25 -27.67 -12.75
N VAL A 214 11.07 -27.14 -13.06
CA VAL A 214 9.80 -27.85 -12.90
C VAL A 214 9.16 -28.02 -14.26
N ALA A 215 9.25 -29.22 -14.83
CA ALA A 215 8.59 -29.50 -16.11
C ALA A 215 7.08 -29.26 -16.00
N ARG A 216 6.49 -28.73 -17.07
CA ARG A 216 5.06 -28.41 -17.16
C ARG A 216 4.13 -29.55 -16.72
N GLY A 217 4.41 -30.79 -17.13
CA GLY A 217 3.64 -31.96 -16.72
C GLY A 217 3.67 -32.20 -15.21
N VAL A 218 4.86 -32.04 -14.60
CA VAL A 218 5.04 -32.14 -13.14
C VAL A 218 4.27 -31.03 -12.44
N PHE A 219 4.37 -29.78 -12.91
CA PHE A 219 3.60 -28.67 -12.35
C PHE A 219 2.09 -28.96 -12.38
N ARG A 220 1.58 -29.44 -13.52
CA ARG A 220 0.16 -29.80 -13.67
C ARG A 220 -0.27 -30.87 -12.66
N LEU A 221 0.54 -31.90 -12.43
CA LEU A 221 0.26 -32.92 -11.42
C LEU A 221 0.26 -32.36 -10.00
N LEU A 222 1.19 -31.44 -9.71
CA LEU A 222 1.31 -30.83 -8.38
C LEU A 222 0.12 -29.94 -8.02
N VAL A 223 -0.41 -29.21 -9.01
CA VAL A 223 -1.56 -28.30 -8.82
C VAL A 223 -2.89 -28.94 -9.20
N ASP A 224 -2.91 -30.23 -9.54
CA ASP A 224 -4.16 -30.93 -9.82
C ASP A 224 -5.03 -31.02 -8.56
N GLY A 225 -6.34 -30.85 -8.75
CA GLY A 225 -7.31 -30.88 -7.66
C GLY A 225 -7.27 -29.67 -6.71
N VAL A 226 -6.53 -28.59 -7.03
CA VAL A 226 -6.67 -27.30 -6.34
C VAL A 226 -8.11 -26.79 -6.53
N THR A 227 -8.72 -26.35 -5.43
CA THR A 227 -10.10 -25.82 -5.40
C THR A 227 -10.17 -24.39 -4.90
N ALA A 228 -9.16 -23.94 -4.15
CA ALA A 228 -9.02 -22.55 -3.75
C ALA A 228 -7.55 -22.20 -3.57
N CYS A 229 -7.20 -20.96 -3.86
CA CYS A 229 -5.89 -20.38 -3.59
C CYS A 229 -6.09 -18.97 -3.04
N SER A 230 -5.37 -18.62 -1.99
CA SER A 230 -5.24 -17.26 -1.50
C SER A 230 -3.78 -16.97 -1.21
N ALA A 231 -3.41 -15.69 -1.19
CA ALA A 231 -2.04 -15.31 -0.90
C ALA A 231 -1.97 -13.98 -0.16
N ARG A 232 -0.89 -13.81 0.61
CA ARG A 232 -0.60 -12.62 1.41
C ARG A 232 0.87 -12.28 1.28
N LEU A 233 1.16 -11.02 0.97
CA LEU A 233 2.54 -10.52 0.93
C LEU A 233 3.07 -10.35 2.35
N GLU A 234 4.27 -10.86 2.61
CA GLU A 234 4.98 -10.78 3.89
C GLU A 234 6.08 -9.74 3.85
N THR A 235 6.91 -9.78 2.80
CA THR A 235 7.99 -8.82 2.57
C THR A 235 7.96 -8.33 1.13
N VAL A 236 8.27 -7.06 0.92
CA VAL A 236 8.30 -6.45 -0.40
C VAL A 236 9.54 -5.58 -0.49
N GLU A 237 10.36 -5.83 -1.51
CA GLU A 237 11.52 -5.05 -1.89
C GLU A 237 11.44 -4.69 -3.39
N PRO A 238 12.22 -3.71 -3.87
CA PRO A 238 12.15 -3.28 -5.28
C PRO A 238 12.57 -4.36 -6.30
N THR A 239 13.30 -5.39 -5.85
CA THR A 239 13.88 -6.47 -6.66
C THR A 239 13.28 -7.83 -6.36
N GLN A 240 12.56 -7.99 -5.26
CA GLN A 240 11.96 -9.26 -4.85
C GLN A 240 10.84 -9.04 -3.85
N ALA A 241 9.90 -9.96 -3.76
CA ALA A 241 8.88 -9.98 -2.72
C ALA A 241 8.64 -11.41 -2.26
N THR A 242 8.27 -11.59 -0.99
CA THR A 242 7.88 -12.88 -0.45
C THR A 242 6.41 -12.86 -0.09
N ALA A 243 5.69 -13.92 -0.47
CA ALA A 243 4.29 -14.12 -0.12
C ALA A 243 4.08 -15.48 0.55
N LEU A 244 3.14 -15.54 1.49
CA LEU A 244 2.51 -16.79 1.90
C LEU A 244 1.35 -17.09 0.95
N VAL A 245 1.28 -18.33 0.48
CA VAL A 245 0.26 -18.84 -0.43
C VAL A 245 -0.42 -20.01 0.24
N TRP A 246 -1.74 -19.92 0.43
CA TRP A 246 -2.56 -21.01 0.98
C TRP A 246 -3.34 -21.66 -0.15
N VAL A 247 -3.19 -22.97 -0.29
CA VAL A 247 -3.83 -23.75 -1.35
C VAL A 247 -4.70 -24.82 -0.72
N ARG A 248 -5.98 -24.91 -1.12
CA ARG A 248 -6.89 -25.98 -0.67
C ARG A 248 -7.18 -26.93 -1.81
N TYR A 249 -7.09 -28.23 -1.53
CA TYR A 249 -7.35 -29.28 -2.49
C TYR A 249 -8.69 -29.98 -2.21
N ARG A 250 -9.28 -30.60 -3.24
CA ARG A 250 -10.63 -31.20 -3.21
C ARG A 250 -10.88 -32.18 -2.05
N ASN A 251 -9.85 -32.87 -1.57
CA ASN A 251 -9.95 -33.91 -0.55
C ASN A 251 -9.21 -33.57 0.76
N GLU A 252 -8.81 -32.30 0.95
CA GLU A 252 -8.07 -31.88 2.13
C GLU A 252 -8.90 -30.89 2.96
N THR A 253 -8.95 -31.14 4.27
CA THR A 253 -9.73 -30.31 5.21
C THR A 253 -9.01 -29.01 5.55
N GLN A 254 -7.68 -29.00 5.51
CA GLN A 254 -6.85 -27.83 5.81
C GLN A 254 -6.11 -27.33 4.57
N PRO A 255 -5.99 -26.01 4.38
CA PRO A 255 -5.17 -25.48 3.30
C PRO A 255 -3.68 -25.72 3.59
N GLU A 256 -2.94 -26.09 2.56
CA GLU A 256 -1.49 -26.17 2.59
C GLU A 256 -0.91 -24.75 2.50
N GLN A 257 0.01 -24.41 3.40
CA GLN A 257 0.69 -23.11 3.41
C GLN A 257 2.07 -23.23 2.76
N ASN A 258 2.29 -22.38 1.77
CA ASN A 258 3.48 -22.34 0.94
C ASN A 258 4.10 -20.95 0.99
N THR A 259 5.40 -20.84 0.76
CA THR A 259 6.10 -19.56 0.60
C THR A 259 6.46 -19.38 -0.86
N ALA A 260 6.08 -18.26 -1.45
CA ALA A 260 6.40 -17.86 -2.81
C ALA A 260 7.42 -16.72 -2.79
N LEU A 261 8.52 -16.87 -3.55
CA LEU A 261 9.40 -15.77 -3.90
C LEU A 261 8.95 -15.21 -5.25
N LEU A 262 8.74 -13.90 -5.32
CA LEU A 262 8.36 -13.18 -6.53
C LEU A 262 9.48 -12.24 -6.94
N VAL A 263 9.69 -12.13 -8.25
CA VAL A 263 10.66 -11.19 -8.85
C VAL A 263 9.97 -10.32 -9.89
N PRO A 264 10.40 -9.06 -10.05
CA PRO A 264 9.83 -8.17 -11.04
C PRO A 264 10.24 -8.61 -12.45
N ALA A 265 9.27 -8.67 -13.34
CA ALA A 265 9.42 -8.80 -14.78
C ALA A 265 8.82 -7.57 -15.48
N ALA A 266 9.04 -7.43 -16.79
CA ALA A 266 8.81 -6.17 -17.53
C ALA A 266 7.47 -5.46 -17.21
N SER A 267 6.36 -6.20 -17.08
CA SER A 267 5.03 -5.62 -16.79
C SER A 267 4.26 -6.34 -15.68
N ASN A 268 4.88 -7.33 -15.04
CA ASN A 268 4.25 -8.23 -14.07
C ASN A 268 5.28 -8.71 -13.05
N TRP A 269 4.80 -9.37 -12.01
CA TRP A 269 5.65 -10.10 -11.08
C TRP A 269 5.50 -11.58 -11.32
N LEU A 270 6.63 -12.28 -11.44
CA LEU A 270 6.66 -13.72 -11.69
C LEU A 270 7.09 -14.45 -10.42
N ILE A 271 6.62 -15.69 -10.28
CA ILE A 271 7.00 -16.54 -9.16
C ILE A 271 8.30 -17.27 -9.51
N ASP A 272 9.34 -16.99 -8.73
CA ASP A 272 10.68 -17.53 -8.93
C ASP A 272 10.95 -18.80 -8.12
N ALA A 273 10.31 -18.92 -6.95
CA ALA A 273 10.39 -20.12 -6.13
C ALA A 273 9.10 -20.35 -5.34
N LEU A 274 8.77 -21.62 -5.11
CA LEU A 274 7.65 -22.07 -4.26
C LEU A 274 8.14 -23.17 -3.33
N SER A 275 8.14 -22.93 -2.02
CA SER A 275 8.84 -23.77 -1.04
C SER A 275 8.32 -25.21 -0.89
N SER A 276 7.09 -25.49 -1.29
CA SER A 276 6.38 -26.72 -0.89
C SER A 276 5.68 -27.46 -2.02
N LEU A 277 5.57 -26.88 -3.22
CA LEU A 277 5.27 -27.66 -4.43
C LEU A 277 6.34 -28.74 -4.70
N SER A 278 7.53 -28.59 -4.11
CA SER A 278 8.61 -29.57 -4.18
C SER A 278 8.68 -30.53 -3.00
N THR A 279 7.74 -30.50 -2.04
CA THR A 279 7.82 -31.47 -0.93
C THR A 279 7.62 -32.89 -1.47
N PRO A 280 8.61 -33.78 -1.32
CA PRO A 280 8.57 -35.12 -1.89
C PRO A 280 7.40 -35.93 -1.37
N THR A 281 6.81 -35.55 -0.23
CA THR A 281 5.68 -36.22 0.39
C THR A 281 4.48 -36.37 -0.53
N ARG A 282 4.15 -35.35 -1.36
CA ARG A 282 3.01 -35.43 -2.28
C ARG A 282 3.31 -36.21 -3.54
N SER A 283 4.49 -36.02 -4.14
CA SER A 283 4.94 -36.84 -5.26
C SER A 283 5.00 -38.32 -4.85
N LEU A 284 5.43 -38.60 -3.63
CA LEU A 284 5.50 -39.93 -3.06
C LEU A 284 4.10 -40.48 -2.71
N LEU A 285 3.18 -39.66 -2.22
CA LEU A 285 1.77 -40.06 -2.01
C LEU A 285 1.03 -40.33 -3.32
N SER A 286 1.24 -39.49 -4.34
CA SER A 286 0.73 -39.68 -5.70
C SER A 286 1.26 -40.99 -6.29
N PHE A 287 2.59 -41.17 -6.24
CA PHE A 287 3.28 -42.39 -6.64
C PHE A 287 2.71 -43.62 -5.94
N CYS A 288 2.61 -43.59 -4.62
CA CYS A 288 2.08 -44.70 -3.84
C CYS A 288 0.61 -44.99 -4.17
N ARG A 289 -0.22 -43.97 -4.40
CA ARG A 289 -1.63 -44.15 -4.77
C ARG A 289 -1.77 -44.73 -6.18
N ALA A 290 -0.98 -44.26 -7.13
CA ALA A 290 -0.94 -44.80 -8.49
C ALA A 290 -0.50 -46.28 -8.49
N LEU A 291 0.55 -46.62 -7.72
CA LEU A 291 0.98 -48.01 -7.51
C LEU A 291 -0.12 -48.88 -6.87
N GLN A 292 -0.82 -48.35 -5.85
CA GLN A 292 -1.92 -49.07 -5.20
C GLN A 292 -3.12 -49.32 -6.14
N GLN A 293 -3.33 -48.44 -7.12
CA GLN A 293 -4.39 -48.56 -8.13
C GLN A 293 -3.97 -49.40 -9.35
N GLY A 294 -2.72 -49.86 -9.41
CA GLY A 294 -2.17 -50.55 -10.58
C GLY A 294 -1.93 -49.62 -11.78
N ASP A 295 -2.00 -48.30 -11.58
CA ASP A 295 -1.74 -47.31 -12.61
C ASP A 295 -0.25 -46.99 -12.67
N TYR A 296 0.51 -47.92 -13.24
CA TYR A 296 1.96 -47.80 -13.36
C TYR A 296 2.38 -46.67 -14.33
N ALA A 297 1.52 -46.32 -15.29
CA ALA A 297 1.80 -45.21 -16.21
C ALA A 297 1.85 -43.88 -15.44
N THR A 298 0.89 -43.65 -14.55
CA THR A 298 0.87 -42.47 -13.68
C THR A 298 1.95 -42.52 -12.60
N ALA A 299 2.31 -43.71 -12.10
CA ALA A 299 3.36 -43.86 -11.09
C ALA A 299 4.76 -43.52 -11.62
N TYR A 300 5.07 -43.81 -12.89
CA TYR A 300 6.43 -43.62 -13.44
C TYR A 300 6.55 -42.48 -14.46
N ALA A 301 5.53 -41.63 -14.59
CA ALA A 301 5.53 -40.43 -15.43
C ALA A 301 6.12 -39.21 -14.71
#